data_AF-A0A9D5QS19-F1
#
_entry.id   AF-A0A9D5QS19-F1
#
_cell.length_a   1.000
_cell.length_b   1.000
_cell.length_c   1.000
_cell.angle_alpha   90.00
_cell.angle_beta   90.00
_cell.angle_gamma   90.00
#
_symmetry.space_group_name_H-M   'P 1'
#
loop_
_entity.id
_entity.type
_entity.pdbx_description
1 polymer ?
#
loop_
_entity_poly.entity_id
_entity_poly.type
_entity_poly.pdbx_seq_one_letter_code
_entity_poly.pdbx_strand_id
1 'polypeptide(L)'
;MKTFKYIAMMALSVMLAGSVTSCEDMLDTKSDDYVFDNDLNLDNANDSLFSVMGILSQQQRLAERYVLLGEVRGDLVQVPATADYSLQEIAQFNVSADNKYLSRADYYNVINNCNYAIARMDTSVTIHNNKVMMADYVGIRSVRAWTQLQVALNFGELTWYTDPITNVDDVDKDYPVLPFDAALDRILQDIEPYIGMDVPNFGNVGDYNSTQAFVRPTLIAADIHLYKNNYEMAAQLYYDYIDYYNLYITTGYANRWSSNTRTGITAGNFQAYKNEVISRIPFSSDVKDYRPNLINMTYSLVPQMVPAPHFMKQLEEASHYYADGENSILITGTFEGDLRGMAILADNRGDFASAYGYTHVTDKQQDILITKYYNNGEDAGVSNPDNEMFDWRTVRHLRSVPVYRQPSLYLRYAEAVNRAGKPSIAFAVITNGLKQKVMDDSTIVNKWERNGEPYINFDNSKYENNQGTAMRGRGFGIRLSKSGYLIPELTTLNDSIEWVENEILYEMAAETCFEGNRFFDLLRVSHHRADHPALFVEKVSQRFDNPAAAAARLSNPDNWWIKK
;
A
#
# COMPACT_ATOMS: atom_id res chain seq x y z
N MET A 1 -26.76 -2.05 -89.06
CA MET A 1 -26.44 -1.04 -88.02
C MET A 1 -27.34 -1.06 -86.77
N LYS A 2 -28.45 -1.82 -86.71
CA LYS A 2 -29.27 -1.92 -85.48
C LYS A 2 -28.88 -3.11 -84.58
N THR A 3 -28.41 -4.23 -85.13
CA THR A 3 -28.03 -5.44 -84.35
C THR A 3 -26.69 -5.34 -83.61
N PHE A 4 -25.72 -4.58 -84.12
CA PHE A 4 -24.43 -4.35 -83.41
C PHE A 4 -24.57 -3.42 -82.20
N LYS A 5 -25.59 -2.55 -82.16
CA LYS A 5 -25.87 -1.69 -81.01
C LYS A 5 -26.50 -2.44 -79.83
N TYR A 6 -27.27 -3.50 -80.09
CA TYR A 6 -27.90 -4.30 -79.03
C TYR A 6 -26.90 -5.25 -78.35
N ILE A 7 -25.94 -5.82 -79.08
CA ILE A 7 -24.90 -6.68 -78.49
C ILE A 7 -23.94 -5.86 -77.62
N ALA A 8 -23.58 -4.65 -78.04
CA ALA A 8 -22.79 -3.72 -77.24
C ALA A 8 -23.54 -3.21 -76.00
N MET A 9 -24.86 -3.00 -76.08
CA MET A 9 -25.68 -2.63 -74.91
C MET A 9 -25.91 -3.81 -73.95
N MET A 10 -26.05 -5.04 -74.45
CA MET A 10 -26.23 -6.23 -73.59
C MET A 10 -24.95 -6.61 -72.85
N ALA A 11 -23.79 -6.46 -73.51
CA ALA A 11 -22.48 -6.67 -72.87
C ALA A 11 -22.18 -5.62 -71.81
N LEU A 12 -22.64 -4.37 -71.99
CA LEU A 12 -22.50 -3.31 -70.99
C LEU A 12 -23.45 -3.51 -69.79
N SER A 13 -24.66 -4.05 -70.01
CA SER A 13 -25.59 -4.35 -68.91
C SER A 13 -25.22 -5.60 -68.10
N VAL A 14 -24.51 -6.58 -68.68
CA VAL A 14 -23.99 -7.73 -67.94
C VAL A 14 -22.70 -7.37 -67.17
N MET A 15 -21.90 -6.40 -67.66
CA MET A 15 -20.78 -5.85 -66.88
C MET A 15 -21.21 -4.96 -65.71
N LEU A 16 -22.43 -4.37 -65.73
CA LEU A 16 -22.98 -3.61 -64.59
C LEU A 16 -23.78 -4.45 -63.59
N ALA A 17 -24.10 -5.71 -63.89
CA ALA A 17 -24.78 -6.61 -62.95
C ALA A 17 -23.82 -7.44 -62.08
N GLY A 18 -22.51 -7.39 -62.35
CA GLY A 18 -21.46 -8.07 -61.58
C GLY A 18 -20.85 -7.26 -60.44
N SER A 19 -21.35 -6.05 -60.16
CA SER A 19 -20.76 -5.11 -59.20
C SER A 19 -21.68 -4.78 -58.01
N VAL A 20 -22.60 -5.68 -57.65
CA VAL A 20 -23.41 -5.58 -56.41
C VAL A 20 -23.17 -6.77 -55.48
N THR A 21 -21.90 -7.05 -55.20
CA THR A 21 -21.49 -7.88 -54.05
C THR A 21 -20.33 -7.17 -53.35
N SER A 22 -20.65 -6.25 -52.44
CA SER A 22 -19.79 -5.72 -51.37
C SER A 22 -20.30 -4.34 -50.92
N CYS A 23 -21.45 -4.30 -50.26
CA CYS A 23 -21.82 -3.15 -49.42
C CYS A 23 -21.90 -3.56 -47.93
N GLU A 24 -21.30 -4.69 -47.55
CA GLU A 24 -21.01 -5.00 -46.14
C GLU A 24 -19.77 -4.22 -45.66
N ASP A 25 -18.71 -4.18 -46.48
CA ASP A 25 -17.42 -3.53 -46.15
C ASP A 25 -17.47 -1.99 -46.05
N MET A 26 -18.57 -1.35 -46.44
CA MET A 26 -18.78 0.11 -46.29
C MET A 26 -19.53 0.46 -45.00
N LEU A 27 -20.09 -0.54 -44.31
CA LEU A 27 -20.72 -0.39 -42.99
C LEU A 27 -19.82 -0.93 -41.86
N ASP A 28 -18.78 -1.70 -42.19
CA ASP A 28 -17.65 -1.94 -41.29
C ASP A 28 -16.66 -0.78 -41.40
N THR A 29 -17.03 0.36 -40.82
CA THR A 29 -16.02 1.35 -40.41
C THR A 29 -15.29 0.81 -39.19
N LYS A 30 -14.41 -0.17 -39.39
CA LYS A 30 -13.40 -0.48 -38.39
C LYS A 30 -12.41 0.68 -38.39
N SER A 31 -12.56 1.56 -37.42
CA SER A 31 -11.66 2.69 -37.20
C SER A 31 -10.25 2.18 -36.87
N ASP A 32 -9.23 2.61 -37.60
CA ASP A 32 -7.82 2.32 -37.28
C ASP A 32 -7.40 2.85 -35.89
N ASP A 33 -8.17 3.81 -35.34
CA ASP A 33 -7.98 4.35 -33.98
C ASP A 33 -8.69 3.57 -32.86
N TYR A 34 -9.56 2.59 -33.19
CA TYR A 34 -10.32 1.81 -32.20
C TYR A 34 -10.20 0.31 -32.47
N VAL A 35 -9.59 -0.44 -31.55
CA VAL A 35 -9.61 -1.90 -31.64
C VAL A 35 -10.95 -2.42 -31.13
N PHE A 36 -11.70 -3.10 -32.01
CA PHE A 36 -12.99 -3.71 -31.68
C PHE A 36 -12.80 -4.96 -30.83
N ASP A 37 -13.84 -5.32 -30.06
CA ASP A 37 -13.84 -6.44 -29.11
C ASP A 37 -13.37 -7.79 -29.70
N ASN A 38 -13.62 -7.99 -30.99
CA ASN A 38 -13.28 -9.20 -31.73
C ASN A 38 -11.88 -9.19 -32.40
N ASP A 39 -11.17 -8.05 -32.42
CA ASP A 39 -9.88 -7.90 -33.10
C ASP A 39 -8.68 -7.79 -32.12
N LEU A 40 -8.94 -7.75 -30.81
CA LEU A 40 -7.92 -7.71 -29.75
C LEU A 40 -7.48 -9.14 -29.38
N ASN A 41 -6.74 -9.80 -30.25
CA ASN A 41 -5.96 -10.97 -29.85
C ASN A 41 -4.69 -10.46 -29.16
N LEU A 42 -4.40 -10.95 -27.94
CA LEU A 42 -3.16 -10.64 -27.23
C LEU A 42 -2.12 -11.72 -27.55
N ASP A 43 -1.78 -11.83 -28.82
CA ASP A 43 -0.86 -12.81 -29.40
C ASP A 43 0.55 -12.25 -29.62
N ASN A 44 0.79 -10.97 -29.30
CA ASN A 44 2.10 -10.33 -29.34
C ASN A 44 2.45 -9.60 -28.02
N ALA A 45 3.73 -9.58 -27.67
CA ALA A 45 4.26 -8.99 -26.44
C ALA A 45 4.01 -7.48 -26.31
N ASN A 46 3.93 -6.76 -27.43
CA ASN A 46 3.63 -5.33 -27.42
C ASN A 46 2.17 -5.05 -27.03
N ASP A 47 1.22 -5.86 -27.50
CA ASP A 47 -0.20 -5.68 -27.21
C ASP A 47 -0.54 -6.06 -25.76
N SER A 48 0.17 -7.07 -25.23
CA SER A 48 0.19 -7.39 -23.79
C SER A 48 0.69 -6.21 -22.94
N LEU A 49 1.80 -5.58 -23.33
CA LEU A 49 2.35 -4.40 -22.64
C LEU A 49 1.35 -3.23 -22.63
N PHE A 50 0.74 -2.88 -23.77
CA PHE A 50 -0.24 -1.79 -23.82
C PHE A 50 -1.47 -2.08 -22.96
N SER A 51 -1.94 -3.33 -22.94
CA SER A 51 -3.04 -3.77 -22.09
C SER A 51 -2.70 -3.61 -20.60
N VAL A 52 -1.51 -4.07 -20.20
CA VAL A 52 -1.01 -3.91 -18.82
C VAL A 52 -0.91 -2.43 -18.44
N MET A 53 -0.35 -1.58 -19.30
CA MET A 53 -0.23 -0.13 -19.04
C MET A 53 -1.59 0.56 -18.97
N GLY A 54 -2.55 0.16 -19.81
CA GLY A 54 -3.93 0.65 -19.77
C GLY A 54 -4.62 0.32 -18.44
N ILE A 55 -4.46 -0.91 -17.94
CA ILE A 55 -4.99 -1.34 -16.63
C ILE A 55 -4.34 -0.55 -15.50
N LEU A 56 -3.01 -0.41 -15.50
CA LEU A 56 -2.29 0.35 -14.47
C LEU A 56 -2.69 1.83 -14.46
N SER A 57 -2.92 2.44 -15.62
CA SER A 57 -3.42 3.82 -15.74
C SER A 57 -4.77 4.00 -15.07
N GLN A 58 -5.69 3.03 -15.20
CA GLN A 58 -6.98 3.10 -14.50
C GLN A 58 -6.81 2.90 -12.98
N GLN A 59 -5.91 2.02 -12.57
CA GLN A 59 -5.61 1.79 -11.15
C GLN A 59 -5.10 3.06 -10.44
N GLN A 60 -4.49 4.01 -11.15
CA GLN A 60 -4.05 5.29 -10.58
C GLN A 60 -5.17 6.04 -9.87
N ARG A 61 -6.42 5.96 -10.37
CA ARG A 61 -7.59 6.59 -9.75
C ARG A 61 -7.93 6.05 -8.37
N LEU A 62 -7.46 4.84 -8.05
CA LEU A 62 -7.69 4.19 -6.76
C LEU A 62 -6.65 4.61 -5.70
N ALA A 63 -5.54 5.23 -6.10
CA ALA A 63 -4.42 5.50 -5.20
C ALA A 63 -4.74 6.52 -4.10
N GLU A 64 -5.44 7.61 -4.43
CA GLU A 64 -5.89 8.58 -3.43
C GLU A 64 -6.87 7.92 -2.46
N ARG A 65 -7.83 7.15 -2.98
CA ARG A 65 -8.83 6.44 -2.17
C ARG A 65 -8.21 5.42 -1.24
N TYR A 66 -7.19 4.69 -1.70
CA TYR A 66 -6.43 3.76 -0.88
C TYR A 66 -5.89 4.46 0.38
N VAL A 67 -5.24 5.61 0.21
CA VAL A 67 -4.70 6.39 1.33
C VAL A 67 -5.82 6.93 2.22
N LEU A 68 -6.83 7.56 1.64
CA LEU A 68 -7.93 8.17 2.40
C LEU A 68 -8.71 7.12 3.20
N LEU A 69 -9.14 6.04 2.56
CA LEU A 69 -9.91 4.98 3.23
C LEU A 69 -9.06 4.20 4.24
N GLY A 70 -7.74 4.13 4.05
CA GLY A 70 -6.83 3.48 4.97
C GLY A 70 -6.45 4.32 6.20
N GLU A 71 -6.40 5.64 6.08
CA GLU A 71 -5.93 6.53 7.16
C GLU A 71 -7.07 7.29 7.85
N VAL A 72 -8.07 7.78 7.11
CA VAL A 72 -9.19 8.56 7.66
C VAL A 72 -10.10 7.71 8.53
N ARG A 73 -10.14 6.40 8.30
CA ARG A 73 -10.83 5.44 9.18
C ARG A 73 -9.94 4.90 10.31
N GLY A 74 -8.64 5.16 10.25
CA GLY A 74 -7.68 4.79 11.29
C GLY A 74 -7.70 5.76 12.49
N ASP A 75 -6.77 5.55 13.41
CA ASP A 75 -6.55 6.37 14.61
C ASP A 75 -5.59 7.55 14.37
N LEU A 76 -4.62 7.43 13.46
CA LEU A 76 -3.52 8.41 13.32
C LEU A 76 -3.92 9.76 12.71
N VAL A 77 -5.07 9.84 12.03
CA VAL A 77 -5.55 11.05 11.34
C VAL A 77 -6.83 11.58 11.98
N GLN A 78 -6.85 12.88 12.23
CA GLN A 78 -8.05 13.64 12.56
C GLN A 78 -8.48 14.47 11.35
N VAL A 79 -9.79 14.50 11.08
CA VAL A 79 -10.40 15.34 10.04
C VAL A 79 -10.96 16.60 10.70
N PRO A 80 -10.45 17.80 10.37
CA PRO A 80 -10.98 19.05 10.91
C PRO A 80 -12.42 19.32 10.48
N ALA A 81 -13.16 20.12 11.25
CA ALA A 81 -14.52 20.52 10.90
C ALA A 81 -14.62 21.38 9.61
N THR A 82 -13.49 21.97 9.19
CA THR A 82 -13.35 22.72 7.93
C THR A 82 -13.14 21.82 6.71
N ALA A 83 -12.94 20.51 6.90
CA ALA A 83 -12.72 19.59 5.81
C ALA A 83 -13.99 19.38 4.96
N ASP A 84 -13.82 18.88 3.75
CA ASP A 84 -14.90 18.50 2.86
C ASP A 84 -15.84 17.50 3.54
N TYR A 85 -17.14 17.72 3.36
CA TYR A 85 -18.18 16.92 3.98
C TYR A 85 -18.02 15.41 3.68
N SER A 86 -17.57 15.05 2.47
CA SER A 86 -17.34 13.65 2.09
C SER A 86 -16.26 12.98 2.93
N LEU A 87 -15.23 13.72 3.37
CA LEU A 87 -14.19 13.19 4.26
C LEU A 87 -14.68 13.07 5.70
N GLN A 88 -15.49 14.03 6.14
CA GLN A 88 -16.10 13.99 7.48
C GLN A 88 -16.99 12.77 7.64
N GLU A 89 -17.78 12.43 6.63
CA GLU A 89 -18.61 11.22 6.62
C GLU A 89 -17.78 9.93 6.74
N ILE A 90 -16.69 9.81 5.97
CA ILE A 90 -15.77 8.68 6.04
C ILE A 90 -15.14 8.59 7.44
N ALA A 91 -14.70 9.73 7.99
CA ALA A 91 -14.14 9.77 9.33
C ALA A 91 -15.16 9.36 10.40
N GLN A 92 -16.43 9.71 10.20
CA GLN A 92 -17.51 9.38 11.13
C GLN A 92 -18.10 7.99 10.91
N PHE A 93 -17.63 7.18 9.96
CA PHE A 93 -18.23 5.88 9.63
C PHE A 93 -19.74 5.98 9.33
N ASN A 94 -20.17 7.10 8.77
CA ASN A 94 -21.55 7.37 8.41
C ASN A 94 -21.57 7.98 7.02
N VAL A 95 -21.42 7.12 6.00
CA VAL A 95 -21.17 7.56 4.64
C VAL A 95 -22.42 7.47 3.79
N SER A 96 -22.70 8.54 3.05
CA SER A 96 -23.78 8.57 2.09
C SER A 96 -23.40 7.85 0.78
N ALA A 97 -24.42 7.43 0.02
CA ALA A 97 -24.21 6.76 -1.27
C ALA A 97 -23.62 7.69 -2.36
N ASP A 98 -23.78 9.01 -2.22
CA ASP A 98 -23.28 10.03 -3.16
C ASP A 98 -21.87 10.57 -2.83
N ASN A 99 -21.19 9.95 -1.86
CA ASN A 99 -19.85 10.36 -1.46
C ASN A 99 -18.82 10.20 -2.59
N LYS A 100 -18.11 11.29 -2.90
CA LYS A 100 -17.19 11.38 -4.07
C LYS A 100 -16.01 10.42 -4.04
N TYR A 101 -15.63 9.90 -2.87
CA TYR A 101 -14.51 8.97 -2.73
C TYR A 101 -14.92 7.49 -2.76
N LEU A 102 -16.23 7.20 -2.88
CA LEU A 102 -16.77 5.84 -2.72
C LEU A 102 -17.22 5.15 -4.02
N SER A 103 -16.89 5.69 -5.18
CA SER A 103 -17.31 5.10 -6.46
C SER A 103 -16.81 3.65 -6.60
N ARG A 104 -17.72 2.69 -6.37
CA ARG A 104 -17.49 1.25 -6.58
C ARG A 104 -17.22 0.94 -8.05
N ALA A 105 -17.80 1.73 -8.95
CA ALA A 105 -17.62 1.58 -10.39
C ALA A 105 -16.14 1.62 -10.79
N ASP A 106 -15.33 2.49 -10.18
CA ASP A 106 -13.91 2.57 -10.54
C ASP A 106 -13.13 1.29 -10.20
N TYR A 107 -13.47 0.62 -9.09
CA TYR A 107 -12.85 -0.66 -8.73
C TYR A 107 -13.27 -1.77 -9.70
N TYR A 108 -14.57 -1.87 -10.02
CA TYR A 108 -15.09 -2.88 -10.93
C TYR A 108 -14.68 -2.64 -12.39
N ASN A 109 -14.44 -1.39 -12.79
CA ASN A 109 -13.84 -1.07 -14.09
C ASN A 109 -12.43 -1.67 -14.22
N VAL A 110 -11.58 -1.53 -13.18
CA VAL A 110 -10.26 -2.16 -13.16
C VAL A 110 -10.38 -3.69 -13.20
N ILE A 111 -11.26 -4.27 -12.37
CA ILE A 111 -11.50 -5.72 -12.35
C ILE A 111 -11.96 -6.23 -13.72
N ASN A 112 -12.89 -5.52 -14.37
CA ASN A 112 -13.41 -5.89 -15.68
C ASN A 112 -12.31 -5.84 -16.75
N ASN A 113 -11.46 -4.81 -16.74
CA ASN A 113 -10.36 -4.70 -17.70
C ASN A 113 -9.28 -5.76 -17.46
N CYS A 114 -9.03 -6.16 -16.21
CA CYS A 114 -8.21 -7.33 -15.93
C CYS A 114 -8.84 -8.62 -16.47
N ASN A 115 -10.15 -8.84 -16.24
CA ASN A 115 -10.87 -10.01 -16.77
C ASN A 115 -10.83 -10.05 -18.30
N TYR A 116 -11.00 -8.90 -18.94
CA TYR A 116 -10.92 -8.73 -20.38
C TYR A 116 -9.59 -9.19 -20.95
N ALA A 117 -8.48 -8.72 -20.37
CA ALA A 117 -7.13 -9.09 -20.78
C ALA A 117 -6.83 -10.56 -20.49
N ILE A 118 -7.20 -11.06 -19.30
CA ILE A 118 -6.98 -12.46 -18.90
C ILE A 118 -7.70 -13.44 -19.84
N ALA A 119 -8.92 -13.11 -20.28
CA ALA A 119 -9.70 -13.98 -21.16
C ALA A 119 -9.11 -14.10 -22.58
N ARG A 120 -8.35 -13.10 -23.02
CA ARG A 120 -7.76 -13.01 -24.37
C ARG A 120 -6.25 -13.30 -24.42
N MET A 121 -5.62 -13.47 -23.26
CA MET A 121 -4.19 -13.81 -23.17
C MET A 121 -3.93 -15.30 -23.40
N ASP A 122 -3.12 -15.61 -24.41
CA ASP A 122 -2.61 -16.96 -24.61
C ASP A 122 -1.31 -17.19 -23.83
N THR A 123 -1.41 -17.89 -22.69
CA THR A 123 -0.26 -18.26 -21.84
C THR A 123 0.59 -19.40 -22.41
N SER A 124 0.19 -20.00 -23.54
CA SER A 124 0.94 -21.05 -24.24
C SER A 124 2.00 -20.48 -25.20
N VAL A 125 1.98 -19.18 -25.48
CA VAL A 125 2.95 -18.51 -26.36
C VAL A 125 4.36 -18.60 -25.75
N THR A 126 5.23 -19.37 -26.40
CA THR A 126 6.64 -19.50 -26.04
C THR A 126 7.55 -18.86 -27.06
N ILE A 127 8.46 -17.99 -26.63
CA ILE A 127 9.58 -17.49 -27.44
C ILE A 127 10.87 -18.04 -26.81
N HIS A 128 11.69 -18.72 -27.61
CA HIS A 128 12.93 -19.36 -27.15
C HIS A 128 12.74 -20.28 -25.91
N ASN A 129 11.70 -21.12 -25.92
CA ASN A 129 11.30 -22.00 -24.80
C ASN A 129 10.86 -21.31 -23.50
N ASN A 130 10.74 -19.97 -23.46
CA ASN A 130 10.19 -19.23 -22.32
C ASN A 130 8.75 -18.79 -22.61
N LYS A 131 7.84 -19.03 -21.65
CA LYS A 131 6.47 -18.50 -21.70
C LYS A 131 6.48 -17.00 -21.43
N VAL A 132 6.62 -16.21 -22.50
CA VAL A 132 6.83 -14.75 -22.38
C VAL A 132 5.60 -14.06 -21.79
N MET A 133 4.39 -14.57 -22.06
CA MET A 133 3.14 -13.99 -21.56
C MET A 133 2.83 -14.35 -20.11
N MET A 134 3.56 -15.29 -19.49
CA MET A 134 3.22 -15.76 -18.15
C MET A 134 3.43 -14.67 -17.09
N ALA A 135 4.50 -13.88 -17.20
CA ALA A 135 4.74 -12.78 -16.28
C ALA A 135 3.65 -11.71 -16.39
N ASP A 136 3.26 -11.34 -17.62
CA ASP A 136 2.18 -10.37 -17.90
C ASP A 136 0.84 -10.85 -17.35
N TYR A 137 0.55 -12.12 -17.55
CA TYR A 137 -0.61 -12.79 -16.98
C TYR A 137 -0.63 -12.73 -15.46
N VAL A 138 0.49 -13.05 -14.80
CA VAL A 138 0.64 -12.96 -13.34
C VAL A 138 0.50 -11.52 -12.86
N GLY A 139 1.04 -10.55 -13.59
CA GLY A 139 0.90 -9.12 -13.30
C GLY A 139 -0.57 -8.67 -13.30
N ILE A 140 -1.34 -9.03 -14.33
CA ILE A 140 -2.76 -8.66 -14.44
C ILE A 140 -3.59 -9.37 -13.36
N ARG A 141 -3.33 -10.66 -13.11
CA ARG A 141 -3.93 -11.41 -12.00
C ARG A 141 -3.66 -10.74 -10.65
N SER A 142 -2.44 -10.24 -10.45
CA SER A 142 -2.02 -9.52 -9.25
C SER A 142 -2.79 -8.21 -9.06
N VAL A 143 -2.92 -7.39 -10.11
CA VAL A 143 -3.71 -6.14 -10.06
C VAL A 143 -5.17 -6.44 -9.76
N ARG A 144 -5.74 -7.48 -10.39
CA ARG A 144 -7.13 -7.89 -10.13
C ARG A 144 -7.33 -8.34 -8.68
N ALA A 145 -6.49 -9.24 -8.19
CA ALA A 145 -6.57 -9.77 -6.84
C ALA A 145 -6.40 -8.67 -5.78
N TRP A 146 -5.44 -7.76 -5.98
CA TRP A 146 -5.28 -6.61 -5.10
C TRP A 146 -6.53 -5.71 -5.11
N THR A 147 -7.09 -5.41 -6.29
CA THR A 147 -8.29 -4.56 -6.41
C THR A 147 -9.51 -5.23 -5.77
N GLN A 148 -9.68 -6.54 -5.94
CA GLN A 148 -10.74 -7.33 -5.28
C GLN A 148 -10.57 -7.32 -3.75
N LEU A 149 -9.33 -7.45 -3.25
CA LEU A 149 -9.03 -7.35 -1.83
C LEU A 149 -9.36 -5.96 -1.28
N GLN A 150 -9.04 -4.88 -2.02
CA GLN A 150 -9.43 -3.52 -1.63
C GLN A 150 -10.95 -3.35 -1.58
N VAL A 151 -11.71 -3.92 -2.52
CA VAL A 151 -13.18 -3.90 -2.49
C VAL A 151 -13.69 -4.61 -1.24
N ALA A 152 -13.21 -5.82 -0.97
CA ALA A 152 -13.59 -6.57 0.23
C ALA A 152 -13.27 -5.78 1.52
N LEU A 153 -12.07 -5.21 1.63
CA LEU A 153 -11.63 -4.45 2.81
C LEU A 153 -12.36 -3.11 3.00
N ASN A 154 -12.92 -2.53 1.93
CA ASN A 154 -13.64 -1.26 2.02
C ASN A 154 -15.14 -1.46 2.28
N PHE A 155 -15.75 -2.44 1.61
CA PHE A 155 -17.20 -2.62 1.57
C PHE A 155 -17.71 -3.83 2.36
N GLY A 156 -16.82 -4.71 2.84
CA GLY A 156 -17.19 -5.95 3.57
C GLY A 156 -17.78 -7.05 2.68
N GLU A 157 -17.86 -6.82 1.37
CA GLU A 157 -18.41 -7.74 0.39
C GLU A 157 -17.69 -7.60 -0.96
N LEU A 158 -17.75 -8.65 -1.79
CA LEU A 158 -17.22 -8.66 -3.14
C LEU A 158 -18.19 -9.32 -4.11
N THR A 159 -18.59 -8.62 -5.16
CA THR A 159 -19.29 -9.22 -6.30
C THR A 159 -18.27 -9.95 -7.16
N TRP A 160 -18.39 -11.27 -7.24
CA TRP A 160 -17.39 -12.10 -7.91
C TRP A 160 -17.79 -12.44 -9.34
N TYR A 161 -16.91 -12.08 -10.29
CA TYR A 161 -17.00 -12.51 -11.68
C TYR A 161 -15.61 -12.57 -12.31
N THR A 162 -15.43 -13.54 -13.21
CA THR A 162 -14.18 -13.75 -13.97
C THR A 162 -14.35 -13.51 -15.45
N ASP A 163 -15.57 -13.66 -15.95
CA ASP A 163 -15.88 -13.43 -17.36
C ASP A 163 -16.00 -11.92 -17.61
N PRO A 164 -15.41 -11.39 -18.69
CA PRO A 164 -15.49 -9.97 -18.98
C PRO A 164 -16.91 -9.56 -19.33
N ILE A 165 -17.35 -8.44 -18.77
CA ILE A 165 -18.63 -7.80 -19.09
C ILE A 165 -18.37 -6.90 -20.29
N THR A 166 -18.87 -7.28 -21.47
CA THR A 166 -18.65 -6.54 -22.73
C THR A 166 -19.91 -5.93 -23.33
N ASN A 167 -21.10 -6.33 -22.86
CA ASN A 167 -22.38 -5.80 -23.31
C ASN A 167 -23.31 -5.46 -22.13
N VAL A 168 -24.42 -4.76 -22.42
CA VAL A 168 -25.41 -4.33 -21.41
C VAL A 168 -26.14 -5.54 -20.80
N ASP A 169 -26.38 -6.61 -21.57
CA ASP A 169 -27.07 -7.81 -21.09
C ASP A 169 -26.23 -8.57 -20.03
N ASP A 170 -24.90 -8.45 -20.08
CA ASP A 170 -23.99 -9.00 -19.08
C ASP A 170 -24.00 -8.19 -17.77
N VAL A 171 -24.35 -6.89 -17.81
CA VAL A 171 -24.43 -6.04 -16.61
C VAL A 171 -25.59 -6.48 -15.71
N ASP A 172 -26.69 -6.94 -16.31
CA ASP A 172 -27.91 -7.35 -15.61
C ASP A 172 -27.87 -8.81 -15.11
N LYS A 173 -26.75 -9.53 -15.30
CA LYS A 173 -26.58 -10.88 -14.77
C LYS A 173 -26.48 -10.88 -13.25
N ASP A 174 -27.05 -11.92 -12.63
CA ASP A 174 -26.95 -12.11 -11.19
C ASP A 174 -25.58 -12.71 -10.84
N TYR A 175 -24.70 -11.85 -10.32
CA TYR A 175 -23.35 -12.22 -9.90
C TYR A 175 -23.31 -12.52 -8.40
N PRO A 176 -22.61 -13.59 -7.98
CA PRO A 176 -22.52 -13.94 -6.57
C PRO A 176 -21.85 -12.84 -5.76
N VAL A 177 -22.54 -12.34 -4.74
CA VAL A 177 -21.99 -11.42 -3.73
C VAL A 177 -21.44 -12.25 -2.58
N LEU A 178 -20.11 -12.23 -2.44
CA LEU A 178 -19.39 -12.95 -1.41
C LEU A 178 -19.21 -12.05 -0.18
N PRO A 179 -19.59 -12.52 1.03
CA PRO A 179 -19.18 -11.88 2.27
C PRO A 179 -17.66 -11.84 2.40
N PHE A 180 -17.15 -10.94 3.24
CA PHE A 180 -15.72 -10.68 3.41
C PHE A 180 -14.84 -11.95 3.50
N ASP A 181 -15.11 -12.87 4.44
CA ASP A 181 -14.28 -14.07 4.64
C ASP A 181 -14.28 -15.00 3.42
N ALA A 182 -15.45 -15.18 2.78
CA ALA A 182 -15.61 -15.99 1.59
C ALA A 182 -14.94 -15.34 0.37
N ALA A 183 -14.92 -14.00 0.31
CA ALA A 183 -14.20 -13.26 -0.71
C ALA A 183 -12.69 -13.50 -0.59
N LEU A 184 -12.13 -13.48 0.63
CA LEU A 184 -10.72 -13.77 0.86
C LEU A 184 -10.34 -15.20 0.42
N ASP A 185 -11.16 -16.19 0.76
CA ASP A 185 -10.95 -17.59 0.31
C ASP A 185 -10.93 -17.70 -1.20
N ARG A 186 -11.86 -17.01 -1.86
CA ARG A 186 -11.98 -17.07 -3.33
C ARG A 186 -10.83 -16.36 -4.02
N ILE A 187 -10.38 -15.21 -3.50
CA ILE A 187 -9.19 -14.51 -4.01
C ILE A 187 -7.95 -15.39 -3.84
N LEU A 188 -7.77 -16.00 -2.66
CA LEU A 188 -6.61 -16.85 -2.37
C LEU A 188 -6.55 -18.04 -3.34
N GLN A 189 -7.68 -18.73 -3.55
CA GLN A 189 -7.77 -19.84 -4.49
C GLN A 189 -7.41 -19.43 -5.93
N ASP A 190 -7.76 -18.20 -6.34
CA ASP A 190 -7.46 -17.70 -7.67
C ASP A 190 -5.98 -17.39 -7.88
N ILE A 191 -5.27 -16.95 -6.83
CA ILE A 191 -3.85 -16.56 -6.91
C ILE A 191 -2.87 -17.66 -6.50
N GLU A 192 -3.33 -18.70 -5.80
CA GLU A 192 -2.51 -19.81 -5.29
C GLU A 192 -1.55 -20.42 -6.34
N PRO A 193 -1.97 -20.69 -7.59
CA PRO A 193 -1.07 -21.26 -8.61
C PRO A 193 0.08 -20.34 -9.02
N TYR A 194 0.02 -19.06 -8.69
CA TYR A 194 0.96 -18.02 -9.11
C TYR A 194 1.86 -17.52 -7.97
N ILE A 195 1.75 -18.11 -6.77
CA ILE A 195 2.63 -17.80 -5.65
C ILE A 195 4.09 -18.15 -6.03
N GLY A 196 5.01 -17.22 -5.74
CA GLY A 196 6.42 -17.36 -6.08
C GLY A 196 6.77 -17.10 -7.54
N MET A 197 5.78 -16.82 -8.40
CA MET A 197 6.03 -16.44 -9.79
C MET A 197 6.39 -14.96 -9.92
N ASP A 198 7.19 -14.63 -10.94
CA ASP A 198 7.57 -13.26 -11.23
C ASP A 198 6.46 -12.48 -11.97
N VAL A 199 6.42 -11.17 -11.69
CA VAL A 199 5.58 -10.19 -12.40
C VAL A 199 6.35 -9.56 -13.57
N PRO A 200 5.69 -8.78 -14.44
CA PRO A 200 6.34 -8.18 -15.60
C PRO A 200 7.47 -7.25 -15.23
N ASN A 201 8.56 -7.34 -16.00
CA ASN A 201 9.69 -6.43 -15.90
C ASN A 201 9.98 -5.82 -17.28
N PHE A 202 9.37 -4.66 -17.51
CA PHE A 202 9.58 -3.82 -18.69
C PHE A 202 10.78 -2.88 -18.54
N GLY A 203 11.62 -3.08 -17.52
CA GLY A 203 12.68 -2.15 -17.14
C GLY A 203 12.13 -0.94 -16.38
N ASN A 204 12.80 0.20 -16.52
CA ASN A 204 12.42 1.43 -15.83
C ASN A 204 11.41 2.23 -16.66
N VAL A 205 10.29 2.58 -16.03
CA VAL A 205 9.27 3.49 -16.56
C VAL A 205 9.36 4.78 -15.77
N GLY A 206 9.94 5.82 -16.38
CA GLY A 206 10.39 7.01 -15.65
C GLY A 206 11.47 6.63 -14.63
N ASP A 207 11.28 7.03 -13.38
CA ASP A 207 12.25 6.86 -12.29
C ASP A 207 12.10 5.50 -11.56
N TYR A 208 11.08 4.71 -11.90
CA TYR A 208 10.73 3.49 -11.17
C TYR A 208 10.85 2.25 -12.03
N ASN A 209 11.24 1.13 -11.41
CA ASN A 209 11.18 -0.16 -12.07
C ASN A 209 9.71 -0.62 -12.19
N SER A 210 9.32 -1.05 -13.38
CA SER A 210 7.96 -1.51 -13.69
C SER A 210 7.45 -2.65 -12.78
N THR A 211 8.33 -3.52 -12.26
CA THR A 211 7.94 -4.58 -11.32
C THR A 211 7.30 -4.03 -10.05
N GLN A 212 7.62 -2.79 -9.65
CA GLN A 212 7.05 -2.14 -8.48
C GLN A 212 5.60 -1.70 -8.71
N ALA A 213 5.07 -1.74 -9.94
CA ALA A 213 3.66 -1.44 -10.18
C ALA A 213 2.70 -2.56 -9.73
N PHE A 214 3.23 -3.73 -9.35
CA PHE A 214 2.44 -4.92 -9.05
C PHE A 214 2.64 -5.37 -7.60
N VAL A 215 1.56 -5.58 -6.87
CA VAL A 215 1.61 -6.30 -5.59
C VAL A 215 1.64 -7.79 -5.90
N ARG A 216 2.79 -8.44 -5.72
CA ARG A 216 2.99 -9.83 -6.15
C ARG A 216 2.04 -10.81 -5.44
N PRO A 217 1.65 -11.94 -6.08
CA PRO A 217 0.71 -12.90 -5.50
C PRO A 217 1.14 -13.43 -4.14
N THR A 218 2.45 -13.64 -3.94
CA THR A 218 3.02 -14.08 -2.65
C THR A 218 2.64 -13.15 -1.49
N LEU A 219 2.69 -11.84 -1.69
CA LEU A 219 2.37 -10.86 -0.65
C LEU A 219 0.87 -10.78 -0.38
N ILE A 220 0.06 -10.83 -1.43
CA ILE A 220 -1.41 -10.87 -1.30
C ILE A 220 -1.84 -12.13 -0.55
N ALA A 221 -1.28 -13.28 -0.90
CA ALA A 221 -1.54 -14.55 -0.22
C ALA A 221 -1.10 -14.49 1.25
N ALA A 222 0.08 -13.94 1.54
CA ALA A 222 0.57 -13.78 2.90
C ALA A 222 -0.36 -12.90 3.76
N ASP A 223 -0.82 -11.76 3.23
CA ASP A 223 -1.77 -10.87 3.90
C ASP A 223 -3.11 -11.58 4.18
N ILE A 224 -3.62 -12.36 3.23
CA ILE A 224 -4.84 -13.15 3.40
C ILE A 224 -4.65 -14.25 4.45
N HIS A 225 -3.55 -15.00 4.40
CA HIS A 225 -3.24 -16.01 5.42
C HIS A 225 -3.10 -15.41 6.80
N LEU A 226 -2.46 -14.24 6.91
CA LEU A 226 -2.32 -13.52 8.17
C LEU A 226 -3.70 -13.19 8.73
N TYR A 227 -4.58 -12.58 7.92
CA TYR A 227 -5.95 -12.24 8.32
C TYR A 227 -6.75 -13.47 8.77
N LYS A 228 -6.60 -14.61 8.07
CA LYS A 228 -7.33 -15.86 8.37
C LYS A 228 -6.75 -16.65 9.54
N ASN A 229 -5.85 -16.06 10.34
CA ASN A 229 -5.18 -16.69 11.48
C ASN A 229 -4.26 -17.87 11.09
N ASN A 230 -3.84 -17.97 9.83
CA ASN A 230 -2.91 -18.98 9.33
C ASN A 230 -1.47 -18.49 9.48
N TYR A 231 -1.04 -18.25 10.72
CA TYR A 231 0.17 -17.50 11.06
C TYR A 231 1.47 -18.11 10.53
N GLU A 232 1.65 -19.42 10.65
CA GLU A 232 2.88 -20.09 10.16
C GLU A 232 3.00 -20.00 8.64
N MET A 233 1.89 -20.18 7.91
CA MET A 233 1.88 -20.04 6.45
C MET A 233 2.16 -18.60 6.03
N ALA A 234 1.55 -17.62 6.72
CA ALA A 234 1.82 -16.21 6.47
C ALA A 234 3.30 -15.86 6.71
N ALA A 235 3.87 -16.32 7.84
CA ALA A 235 5.28 -16.13 8.16
C ALA A 235 6.20 -16.75 7.11
N GLN A 236 5.86 -17.94 6.61
CA GLN A 236 6.60 -18.60 5.53
C GLN A 236 6.57 -17.79 4.24
N LEU A 237 5.40 -17.35 3.78
CA LEU A 237 5.28 -16.57 2.55
C LEU A 237 6.02 -15.22 2.64
N TYR A 238 5.95 -14.53 3.78
CA TYR A 238 6.72 -13.31 3.98
C TYR A 238 8.23 -13.58 4.02
N TYR A 239 8.65 -14.64 4.71
CA TYR A 239 10.05 -15.03 4.78
C TYR A 239 10.61 -15.40 3.40
N ASP A 240 9.88 -16.22 2.62
CA ASP A 240 10.28 -16.61 1.27
C ASP A 240 10.47 -15.38 0.38
N TYR A 241 9.61 -14.39 0.53
CA TYR A 241 9.74 -13.11 -0.17
C TYR A 241 10.99 -12.32 0.26
N ILE A 242 11.23 -12.22 1.57
CA ILE A 242 12.42 -11.56 2.14
C ILE A 242 13.69 -12.25 1.64
N ASP A 243 13.73 -13.58 1.69
CA ASP A 243 14.87 -14.40 1.30
C ASP A 243 15.16 -14.29 -0.21
N TYR A 244 14.15 -14.47 -1.06
CA TYR A 244 14.29 -14.45 -2.50
C TYR A 244 14.78 -13.10 -3.04
N TYR A 245 14.22 -11.99 -2.52
CA TYR A 245 14.60 -10.64 -2.95
C TYR A 245 15.75 -10.01 -2.14
N ASN A 246 16.34 -10.75 -1.20
CA ASN A 246 17.44 -10.28 -0.33
C ASN A 246 17.11 -8.95 0.36
N LEU A 247 15.90 -8.84 0.92
CA LEU A 247 15.43 -7.63 1.58
C LEU A 247 15.99 -7.57 3.00
N TYR A 248 16.38 -6.37 3.45
CA TYR A 248 16.80 -6.11 4.82
C TYR A 248 16.60 -4.64 5.16
N ILE A 249 16.37 -4.36 6.44
CA ILE A 249 16.22 -3.00 6.96
C ILE A 249 17.61 -2.45 7.25
N THR A 250 17.98 -1.35 6.59
CA THR A 250 19.28 -0.66 6.79
C THR A 250 19.17 0.51 7.75
N THR A 251 20.30 0.88 8.38
CA THR A 251 20.44 2.13 9.13
C THR A 251 20.46 3.37 8.24
N GLY A 252 20.70 3.23 6.93
CA GLY A 252 20.79 4.34 5.97
C GLY A 252 19.58 5.29 5.98
N TYR A 253 18.40 4.77 6.33
CA TYR A 253 17.16 5.54 6.40
C TYR A 253 16.71 5.88 7.83
N ALA A 254 17.59 5.77 8.82
CA ALA A 254 17.29 6.21 10.18
C ALA A 254 17.38 7.73 10.33
N ASN A 255 16.40 8.33 11.00
CA ASN A 255 16.54 9.68 11.55
C ASN A 255 17.39 9.62 12.82
N ARG A 256 18.38 10.50 12.92
CA ARG A 256 19.39 10.44 13.99
C ARG A 256 19.79 11.82 14.46
N TRP A 257 19.92 12.00 15.76
CA TRP A 257 20.63 13.16 16.30
C TRP A 257 22.10 13.12 15.89
N SER A 258 22.67 14.26 15.50
CA SER A 258 24.09 14.36 15.17
C SER A 258 25.00 14.20 16.40
N SER A 259 24.47 14.53 17.59
CA SER A 259 25.15 14.46 18.89
C SER A 259 24.13 14.30 20.01
N ASN A 260 24.57 13.92 21.20
CA ASN A 260 23.74 13.92 22.42
C ASN A 260 23.27 15.33 22.85
N THR A 261 23.81 16.40 22.25
CA THR A 261 23.37 17.78 22.51
C THR A 261 22.12 18.16 21.71
N ARG A 262 21.65 17.31 20.78
CA ARG A 262 20.41 17.52 19.99
C ARG A 262 20.38 18.84 19.20
N THR A 263 21.54 19.29 18.71
CA THR A 263 21.69 20.55 17.96
C THR A 263 21.67 20.37 16.43
N GLY A 264 21.52 19.13 15.95
CA GLY A 264 21.40 18.77 14.54
C GLY A 264 20.79 17.37 14.34
N ILE A 265 20.13 17.14 13.21
CA ILE A 265 19.49 15.87 12.84
C ILE A 265 19.93 15.47 11.43
N THR A 266 20.25 14.19 11.27
CA THR A 266 20.34 13.52 9.97
C THR A 266 18.98 12.90 9.64
N ALA A 267 18.35 13.37 8.56
CA ALA A 267 16.99 12.99 8.16
C ALA A 267 16.98 11.89 7.08
N GLY A 268 17.20 10.63 7.47
CA GLY A 268 17.24 9.51 6.55
C GLY A 268 15.86 8.95 6.14
N ASN A 269 14.85 9.07 7.02
CA ASN A 269 13.60 8.32 6.88
C ASN A 269 12.78 8.71 5.65
N PHE A 270 12.85 9.96 5.19
CA PHE A 270 12.19 10.41 3.97
C PHE A 270 12.58 9.57 2.76
N GLN A 271 13.84 9.15 2.68
CA GLN A 271 14.34 8.39 1.56
C GLN A 271 13.83 6.93 1.57
N ALA A 272 13.49 6.37 2.75
CA ALA A 272 12.87 5.03 2.82
C ALA A 272 11.52 5.00 2.11
N TYR A 273 10.73 6.08 2.20
CA TYR A 273 9.44 6.18 1.52
C TYR A 273 9.56 6.07 -0.01
N LYS A 274 10.71 6.43 -0.58
CA LYS A 274 10.96 6.35 -2.03
C LYS A 274 11.72 5.09 -2.44
N ASN A 275 12.71 4.70 -1.64
CA ASN A 275 13.74 3.74 -2.04
C ASN A 275 13.49 2.32 -1.51
N GLU A 276 12.71 2.16 -0.43
CA GLU A 276 12.40 0.85 0.16
C GLU A 276 11.00 0.35 -0.22
N VAL A 277 10.50 0.80 -1.37
CA VAL A 277 9.17 0.46 -1.86
C VAL A 277 9.22 -0.85 -2.64
N ILE A 278 8.40 -1.80 -2.21
CA ILE A 278 8.24 -3.08 -2.88
C ILE A 278 7.19 -2.95 -3.99
N SER A 279 6.06 -2.31 -3.67
CA SER A 279 4.99 -2.03 -4.63
C SER A 279 4.40 -0.63 -4.43
N ARG A 280 4.07 0.04 -5.53
CA ARG A 280 3.53 1.40 -5.60
C ARG A 280 2.56 1.54 -6.76
N ILE A 281 1.69 2.53 -6.65
CA ILE A 281 0.92 3.05 -7.79
C ILE A 281 1.66 4.28 -8.32
N PRO A 282 2.34 4.18 -9.48
CA PRO A 282 3.08 5.30 -10.06
C PRO A 282 2.14 6.25 -10.84
N PHE A 283 2.49 7.54 -10.91
CA PHE A 283 1.78 8.54 -11.71
C PHE A 283 2.65 9.09 -12.85
N SER A 284 2.00 9.71 -13.83
CA SER A 284 2.67 10.35 -14.96
C SER A 284 3.59 11.48 -14.51
N SER A 285 4.67 11.71 -15.27
CA SER A 285 5.56 12.87 -15.10
C SER A 285 4.98 14.12 -15.74
N ASP A 286 3.99 13.96 -16.62
CA ASP A 286 3.29 15.10 -17.18
C ASP A 286 2.45 15.77 -16.08
N VAL A 287 2.67 17.07 -15.95
CA VAL A 287 2.01 17.91 -14.96
C VAL A 287 0.52 18.09 -15.28
N LYS A 288 0.01 17.67 -16.43
CA LYS A 288 -1.42 17.77 -16.77
C LYS A 288 -2.23 16.52 -16.43
N ASP A 289 -1.56 15.40 -16.20
CA ASP A 289 -2.22 14.12 -15.97
C ASP A 289 -2.77 14.00 -14.55
N TYR A 290 -3.63 12.99 -14.35
CA TYR A 290 -4.23 12.70 -13.05
C TYR A 290 -3.17 12.46 -11.97
N ARG A 291 -3.41 13.01 -10.79
CA ARG A 291 -2.58 12.81 -9.60
C ARG A 291 -3.40 12.97 -8.32
N PRO A 292 -2.98 12.31 -7.24
CA PRO A 292 -3.63 12.46 -5.94
C PRO A 292 -3.40 13.87 -5.39
N ASN A 293 -4.43 14.43 -4.76
CA ASN A 293 -4.45 15.75 -4.15
C ASN A 293 -3.95 15.74 -2.69
N LEU A 294 -3.31 14.65 -2.24
CA LEU A 294 -2.89 14.43 -0.86
C LEU A 294 -2.05 15.57 -0.27
N ILE A 295 -1.15 16.18 -1.06
CA ILE A 295 -0.33 17.30 -0.60
C ILE A 295 -1.19 18.50 -0.22
N ASN A 296 -2.17 18.89 -1.05
CA ASN A 296 -3.04 20.02 -0.73
C ASN A 296 -4.00 19.70 0.43
N MET A 297 -4.40 18.43 0.54
CA MET A 297 -5.26 17.97 1.64
C MET A 297 -4.56 18.03 3.00
N THR A 298 -3.23 17.91 3.05
CA THR A 298 -2.50 17.86 4.33
C THR A 298 -1.60 19.05 4.61
N TYR A 299 -1.13 19.73 3.55
CA TYR A 299 -0.16 20.81 3.61
C TYR A 299 -0.76 22.05 2.95
N SER A 300 -1.71 22.67 3.65
CA SER A 300 -2.40 23.90 3.24
C SER A 300 -2.83 24.69 4.47
N LEU A 301 -3.22 25.96 4.29
CA LEU A 301 -3.74 26.82 5.38
C LEU A 301 -5.07 26.31 5.95
N VAL A 302 -5.82 25.54 5.16
CA VAL A 302 -7.10 24.92 5.54
C VAL A 302 -7.00 23.41 5.30
N PRO A 303 -6.22 22.70 6.13
CA PRO A 303 -5.97 21.28 5.92
C PRO A 303 -7.27 20.48 6.07
N GLN A 304 -7.35 19.43 5.27
CA GLN A 304 -8.44 18.45 5.26
C GLN A 304 -8.14 17.27 6.18
N MET A 305 -6.86 17.03 6.47
CA MET A 305 -6.36 15.97 7.35
C MET A 305 -5.18 16.50 8.17
N VAL A 306 -5.22 16.26 9.48
CA VAL A 306 -4.16 16.64 10.44
C VAL A 306 -3.78 15.42 11.29
N PRO A 307 -2.55 15.36 11.86
CA PRO A 307 -2.19 14.24 12.72
C PRO A 307 -3.06 14.24 13.99
N ALA A 308 -3.50 13.07 14.43
CA ALA A 308 -4.33 12.95 15.61
C ALA A 308 -3.54 13.31 16.89
N PRO A 309 -4.13 14.08 17.84
CA PRO A 309 -3.43 14.53 19.05
C PRO A 309 -2.85 13.40 19.90
N HIS A 310 -3.57 12.28 20.04
CA HIS A 310 -3.08 11.13 20.82
C HIS A 310 -1.87 10.47 20.14
N PHE A 311 -1.83 10.41 18.81
CA PHE A 311 -0.70 9.86 18.06
C PHE A 311 0.53 10.75 18.20
N MET A 312 0.35 12.07 18.10
CA MET A 312 1.45 13.02 18.32
C MET A 312 2.05 12.86 19.72
N LYS A 313 1.18 12.79 20.74
CA LYS A 313 1.59 12.56 22.12
C LYS A 313 2.33 11.22 22.28
N GLN A 314 1.85 10.16 21.64
CA GLN A 314 2.46 8.84 21.69
C GLN A 314 3.91 8.85 21.19
N LEU A 315 4.17 9.54 20.08
CA LEU A 315 5.53 9.67 19.54
C LEU A 315 6.39 10.66 20.33
N GLU A 316 5.79 11.71 20.90
CA GLU A 316 6.49 12.68 21.76
C GLU A 316 7.00 12.00 23.05
N GLU A 317 6.18 11.17 23.69
CA GLU A 317 6.52 10.47 24.94
C GLU A 317 7.42 9.23 24.73
N ALA A 318 7.67 8.84 23.47
CA ALA A 318 8.48 7.67 23.16
C ALA A 318 9.94 7.87 23.59
N SER A 319 10.52 6.89 24.28
CA SER A 319 11.94 6.97 24.66
C SER A 319 12.86 6.81 23.45
N HIS A 320 13.80 7.74 23.30
CA HIS A 320 14.89 7.73 22.33
C HIS A 320 16.21 7.38 23.03
N TYR A 321 16.93 6.40 22.49
CA TYR A 321 18.17 5.87 23.04
C TYR A 321 19.35 6.25 22.12
N TYR A 322 20.03 7.34 22.48
CA TYR A 322 21.13 7.86 21.69
C TYR A 322 22.41 7.05 21.90
N ALA A 323 23.02 6.66 20.79
CA ALA A 323 24.34 6.03 20.74
C ALA A 323 25.13 6.66 19.59
N ASP A 324 26.42 6.93 19.80
CA ASP A 324 27.28 7.72 18.88
C ASP A 324 27.44 7.09 17.47
N GLY A 325 27.01 5.84 17.29
CA GLY A 325 27.00 5.17 16.00
C GLY A 325 26.39 3.78 16.08
N GLU A 326 26.18 3.17 14.91
CA GLU A 326 25.56 1.84 14.75
C GLU A 326 26.37 0.73 15.44
N ASN A 327 27.69 0.91 15.60
CA ASN A 327 28.57 -0.06 16.27
C ASN A 327 28.77 0.25 17.76
N SER A 328 28.19 1.34 18.28
CA SER A 328 28.36 1.71 19.68
C SER A 328 27.62 0.76 20.62
N ILE A 329 28.31 0.28 21.65
CA ILE A 329 27.75 -0.57 22.71
C ILE A 329 27.30 0.22 23.94
N LEU A 330 27.38 1.56 23.87
CA LEU A 330 27.03 2.47 24.96
C LEU A 330 25.90 3.39 24.54
N ILE A 331 24.97 3.59 25.47
CA ILE A 331 23.95 4.64 25.38
C ILE A 331 24.53 5.88 26.07
N THR A 332 24.76 6.94 25.29
CA THR A 332 25.38 8.19 25.75
C THR A 332 24.35 9.28 26.05
N GLY A 333 23.08 9.02 25.77
CA GLY A 333 21.95 9.85 26.17
C GLY A 333 20.62 9.14 25.99
N THR A 334 19.65 9.49 26.84
CA THR A 334 18.25 9.06 26.71
C THR A 334 17.37 10.31 26.71
N PHE A 335 16.48 10.40 25.73
CA PHE A 335 15.60 11.55 25.53
C PHE A 335 14.18 11.08 25.25
N GLU A 336 13.23 12.00 25.20
CA GLU A 336 11.87 11.76 24.71
C GLU A 336 11.78 12.19 23.24
N GLY A 337 10.93 11.52 22.47
CA GLY A 337 10.61 11.82 21.08
C GLY A 337 11.10 10.77 20.08
N ASP A 338 10.17 10.24 19.29
CA ASP A 338 10.46 9.46 18.09
C ASP A 338 10.72 10.41 16.89
N LEU A 339 11.93 10.34 16.34
CA LEU A 339 12.35 11.24 15.25
C LEU A 339 11.62 11.01 13.93
N ARG A 340 10.80 9.97 13.78
CA ARG A 340 9.93 9.75 12.61
C ARG A 340 8.68 10.63 12.62
N GLY A 341 8.29 11.15 13.79
CA GLY A 341 7.23 12.15 13.90
C GLY A 341 7.78 13.54 13.63
N MET A 342 8.08 14.27 14.71
CA MET A 342 8.74 15.56 14.69
C MET A 342 9.78 15.64 15.80
N ALA A 343 10.72 16.57 15.68
CA ALA A 343 11.74 16.77 16.70
C ALA A 343 12.03 18.26 16.90
N ILE A 344 12.25 18.65 18.16
CA ILE A 344 12.63 20.03 18.52
C ILE A 344 14.12 20.04 18.82
N LEU A 345 14.87 20.87 18.09
CA LEU A 345 16.31 21.02 18.30
C LEU A 345 16.56 21.79 19.61
N ALA A 346 17.62 21.42 20.32
CA ALA A 346 18.06 22.16 21.49
C ALA A 346 18.51 23.60 21.12
N ASP A 347 18.64 24.45 22.14
CA ASP A 347 19.18 25.81 22.02
C ASP A 347 18.42 26.73 21.04
N ASN A 348 17.09 26.57 20.94
CA ASN A 348 16.21 27.36 20.06
C ASN A 348 16.63 27.36 18.58
N ARG A 349 17.26 26.26 18.11
CA ARG A 349 17.70 26.13 16.71
C ARG A 349 16.57 25.79 15.73
N GLY A 350 15.34 25.66 16.21
CA GLY A 350 14.15 25.34 15.42
C GLY A 350 13.65 23.91 15.63
N ASP A 351 12.90 23.43 14.67
CA ASP A 351 12.29 22.10 14.67
C ASP A 351 12.55 21.36 13.35
N PHE A 352 12.28 20.06 13.39
CA PHE A 352 12.39 19.15 12.27
C PHE A 352 11.06 18.39 12.13
N ALA A 353 10.40 18.57 11.00
CA ALA A 353 9.14 17.92 10.69
C ALA A 353 9.37 16.70 9.78
N SER A 354 9.19 15.49 10.32
CA SER A 354 9.35 14.25 9.54
C SER A 354 8.03 13.80 8.91
N ALA A 355 7.25 12.97 9.59
CA ALA A 355 5.91 12.62 9.12
C ALA A 355 4.92 13.80 9.28
N TYR A 356 5.10 14.58 10.34
CA TYR A 356 4.35 15.80 10.65
C TYR A 356 5.27 16.82 11.35
N GLY A 357 4.80 18.05 11.51
CA GLY A 357 5.49 19.08 12.30
C GLY A 357 5.03 20.49 11.98
N TYR A 358 5.71 21.50 12.52
CA TYR A 358 5.42 22.90 12.21
C TYR A 358 5.81 23.22 10.76
N THR A 359 5.03 24.12 10.14
CA THR A 359 5.36 24.65 8.82
C THR A 359 5.75 26.13 8.94
N HIS A 360 6.81 26.50 8.22
CA HIS A 360 7.42 27.85 8.27
C HIS A 360 7.23 28.62 6.96
N VAL A 361 6.16 28.30 6.24
CA VAL A 361 5.94 28.78 4.87
C VAL A 361 5.52 30.25 4.84
N THR A 362 4.78 30.69 5.84
CA THR A 362 4.46 32.10 6.07
C THR A 362 5.09 32.53 7.40
N ASP A 363 5.33 33.83 7.61
CA ASP A 363 5.86 34.39 8.88
C ASP A 363 4.95 34.12 10.11
N LYS A 364 3.91 33.30 9.96
CA LYS A 364 3.04 32.80 11.00
C LYS A 364 3.38 31.33 11.25
N GLN A 365 3.74 31.00 12.49
CA GLN A 365 3.76 29.62 12.93
C GLN A 365 2.34 29.06 12.79
N GLN A 366 2.22 27.97 12.05
CA GLN A 366 0.95 27.28 11.84
C GLN A 366 0.85 26.07 12.76
N ASP A 367 -0.36 25.54 12.92
CA ASP A 367 -0.58 24.29 13.63
C ASP A 367 0.21 23.15 12.97
N ILE A 368 0.38 22.06 13.71
CA ILE A 368 1.13 20.90 13.25
C ILE A 368 0.41 20.24 12.06
N LEU A 369 1.08 20.15 10.91
CA LEU A 369 0.54 19.57 9.68
C LEU A 369 1.23 18.26 9.33
N ILE A 370 0.57 17.41 8.54
CA ILE A 370 1.19 16.20 7.97
C ILE A 370 2.10 16.64 6.81
N THR A 371 3.41 16.47 6.99
CA THR A 371 4.44 16.89 6.05
C THR A 371 4.95 15.76 5.17
N LYS A 372 4.61 14.49 5.49
CA LYS A 372 5.10 13.30 4.79
C LYS A 372 4.94 13.34 3.27
N TYR A 373 3.75 13.72 2.78
CA TYR A 373 3.50 13.80 1.33
C TYR A 373 4.27 14.95 0.69
N TYR A 374 4.33 16.11 1.34
CA TYR A 374 5.11 17.25 0.86
C TYR A 374 6.60 16.92 0.77
N ASN A 375 7.17 16.36 1.84
CA ASN A 375 8.57 15.96 1.94
C ASN A 375 8.98 14.98 0.82
N ASN A 376 8.04 14.12 0.42
CA ASN A 376 8.23 13.12 -0.63
C ASN A 376 7.79 13.55 -2.03
N GLY A 377 7.14 14.71 -2.17
CA GLY A 377 6.79 15.27 -3.47
C GLY A 377 8.01 15.70 -4.29
N GLU A 378 7.84 15.84 -5.58
CA GLU A 378 8.84 16.38 -6.50
C GLU A 378 8.40 17.75 -7.01
N ASP A 379 9.37 18.61 -7.30
CA ASP A 379 9.10 19.95 -7.81
C ASP A 379 8.30 19.87 -9.12
N ALA A 380 7.20 20.61 -9.15
CA ALA A 380 6.25 20.59 -10.24
C ALA A 380 6.57 21.59 -11.35
N GLY A 381 7.38 22.63 -11.07
CA GLY A 381 7.67 23.70 -12.03
C GLY A 381 6.44 24.46 -12.56
N VAL A 382 5.30 24.38 -11.87
CA VAL A 382 4.03 25.06 -12.23
C VAL A 382 3.43 25.75 -11.01
N SER A 383 2.56 26.73 -11.22
CA SER A 383 1.80 27.36 -10.14
C SER A 383 0.63 26.49 -9.68
N ASN A 384 0.37 26.47 -8.38
CA ASN A 384 -0.80 25.84 -7.78
C ASN A 384 -1.68 26.93 -7.14
N PRO A 385 -2.62 27.53 -7.90
CA PRO A 385 -3.43 28.62 -7.39
C PRO A 385 -4.38 28.19 -6.27
N ASP A 386 -4.63 26.88 -6.12
CA ASP A 386 -5.57 26.32 -5.14
C ASP A 386 -4.95 26.14 -3.75
N ASN A 387 -3.64 26.40 -3.59
CA ASN A 387 -2.96 26.30 -2.31
C ASN A 387 -2.06 27.50 -2.04
N GLU A 388 -2.53 28.36 -1.13
CA GLU A 388 -1.88 29.61 -0.72
C GLU A 388 -0.50 29.40 -0.07
N MET A 389 -0.16 28.17 0.36
CA MET A 389 1.18 27.86 0.86
C MET A 389 2.23 27.77 -0.25
N PHE A 390 1.84 27.49 -1.48
CA PHE A 390 2.80 27.30 -2.56
C PHE A 390 2.93 28.55 -3.41
N ASP A 391 4.17 29.03 -3.58
CA ASP A 391 4.54 29.85 -4.72
C ASP A 391 4.86 28.94 -5.93
N TRP A 392 5.10 29.53 -7.10
CA TRP A 392 5.41 28.77 -8.32
C TRP A 392 6.70 27.91 -8.24
N ARG A 393 7.56 28.12 -7.22
CA ARG A 393 8.83 27.40 -7.02
C ARG A 393 8.74 26.31 -5.95
N THR A 394 7.64 26.25 -5.21
CA THR A 394 7.48 25.36 -4.05
C THR A 394 6.33 24.37 -4.23
N VAL A 395 5.64 24.42 -5.36
CA VAL A 395 4.64 23.39 -5.71
C VAL A 395 5.34 22.05 -5.86
N ARG A 396 4.83 21.06 -5.13
CA ARG A 396 5.29 19.68 -5.20
C ARG A 396 4.15 18.75 -5.56
N HIS A 397 4.47 17.69 -6.29
CA HIS A 397 3.52 16.63 -6.63
C HIS A 397 4.06 15.25 -6.27
N LEU A 398 3.15 14.37 -5.87
CA LEU A 398 3.50 12.96 -5.66
C LEU A 398 3.62 12.25 -7.01
N ARG A 399 4.72 11.53 -7.19
CA ARG A 399 4.99 10.71 -8.38
C ARG A 399 4.60 9.25 -8.18
N SER A 400 4.34 8.84 -6.94
CA SER A 400 3.78 7.53 -6.61
C SER A 400 3.16 7.51 -5.21
N VAL A 401 2.25 6.57 -4.99
CA VAL A 401 1.77 6.16 -3.65
C VAL A 401 2.31 4.74 -3.38
N PRO A 402 3.12 4.52 -2.33
CA PRO A 402 3.55 3.19 -1.96
C PRO A 402 2.37 2.40 -1.38
N VAL A 403 2.17 1.19 -1.89
CA VAL A 403 1.18 0.24 -1.37
C VAL A 403 1.84 -0.73 -0.41
N TYR A 404 3.11 -1.07 -0.66
CA TYR A 404 3.87 -2.02 0.15
C TYR A 404 5.33 -1.58 0.24
N ARG A 405 5.89 -1.51 1.44
CA ARG A 405 7.31 -1.20 1.69
C ARG A 405 8.01 -2.30 2.48
N GLN A 406 9.33 -2.33 2.44
CA GLN A 406 10.14 -3.28 3.21
C GLN A 406 9.81 -3.26 4.71
N PRO A 407 9.63 -2.10 5.39
CA PRO A 407 9.25 -2.13 6.79
C PRO A 407 7.85 -2.72 7.02
N SER A 408 6.88 -2.45 6.15
CA SER A 408 5.54 -3.07 6.21
C SER A 408 5.64 -4.60 6.12
N LEU A 409 6.52 -5.12 5.25
CA LEU A 409 6.79 -6.54 5.12
C LEU A 409 7.33 -7.15 6.41
N TYR A 410 8.39 -6.55 6.97
CA TYR A 410 9.01 -7.04 8.20
C TYR A 410 8.06 -6.97 9.40
N LEU A 411 7.24 -5.93 9.51
CA LEU A 411 6.30 -5.77 10.62
C LEU A 411 5.12 -6.74 10.53
N ARG A 412 4.59 -7.01 9.33
CA ARG A 412 3.56 -8.06 9.14
C ARG A 412 4.13 -9.48 9.33
N TYR A 413 5.39 -9.69 8.94
CA TYR A 413 6.12 -10.92 9.28
C TYR A 413 6.28 -11.05 10.80
N ALA A 414 6.65 -9.98 11.51
CA ALA A 414 6.75 -9.99 12.98
C ALA A 414 5.40 -10.29 13.63
N GLU A 415 4.30 -9.73 13.11
CA GLU A 415 2.94 -10.04 13.56
C GLU A 415 2.62 -11.53 13.42
N ALA A 416 2.90 -12.11 12.24
CA ALA A 416 2.69 -13.53 11.98
C ALA A 416 3.52 -14.42 12.93
N VAL A 417 4.80 -14.12 13.10
CA VAL A 417 5.71 -14.89 13.98
C VAL A 417 5.30 -14.76 15.46
N ASN A 418 4.88 -13.57 15.88
CA ASN A 418 4.40 -13.36 17.24
C ASN A 418 3.18 -14.23 17.54
N ARG A 419 2.20 -14.25 16.63
CA ARG A 419 0.99 -15.05 16.75
C ARG A 419 1.20 -16.55 16.54
N ALA A 420 2.30 -16.94 15.89
CA ALA A 420 2.79 -18.32 15.88
C ALA A 420 3.46 -18.74 17.21
N GLY A 421 3.42 -17.90 18.25
CA GLY A 421 3.92 -18.23 19.59
C GLY A 421 5.41 -17.94 19.80
N LYS A 422 6.00 -17.04 18.99
CA LYS A 422 7.43 -16.70 19.02
C LYS A 422 7.66 -15.20 19.28
N PRO A 423 7.24 -14.67 20.45
CA PRO A 423 7.28 -13.23 20.74
C PRO A 423 8.70 -12.66 20.78
N SER A 424 9.72 -13.41 21.23
CA SER A 424 11.10 -12.90 21.28
C SER A 424 11.69 -12.70 19.88
N ILE A 425 11.39 -13.60 18.95
CA ILE A 425 11.81 -13.47 17.54
C ILE A 425 11.10 -12.28 16.89
N ALA A 426 9.79 -12.15 17.10
CA ALA A 426 9.03 -11.03 16.57
C ALA A 426 9.51 -9.68 17.13
N PHE A 427 9.79 -9.60 18.43
CA PHE A 427 10.31 -8.39 19.05
C PHE A 427 11.72 -8.03 18.53
N ALA A 428 12.56 -9.03 18.25
CA ALA A 428 13.87 -8.81 17.65
C ALA A 428 13.80 -8.16 16.25
N VAL A 429 12.71 -8.32 15.50
CA VAL A 429 12.48 -7.58 14.23
C VAL A 429 12.38 -6.07 14.47
N ILE A 430 11.80 -5.66 15.60
CA ILE A 430 11.64 -4.24 15.97
C ILE A 430 12.96 -3.66 16.48
N THR A 431 13.66 -4.39 17.35
CA THR A 431 14.78 -3.84 18.12
C THR A 431 16.16 -4.07 17.51
N ASN A 432 16.44 -5.30 17.05
CA ASN A 432 17.81 -5.76 16.75
C ASN A 432 18.02 -6.05 15.25
N GLY A 433 16.96 -6.45 14.54
CA GLY A 433 17.02 -7.00 13.20
C GLY A 433 17.43 -8.47 13.22
N LEU A 434 16.71 -9.31 12.47
CA LEU A 434 16.99 -10.74 12.42
C LEU A 434 18.25 -11.03 11.59
N LYS A 435 19.19 -11.73 12.22
CA LYS A 435 20.48 -12.16 11.69
C LYS A 435 21.06 -13.25 12.59
N GLN A 436 22.02 -14.02 12.09
CA GLN A 436 22.62 -15.14 12.80
C GLN A 436 22.99 -14.81 14.25
N LYS A 437 23.77 -13.74 14.46
CA LYS A 437 24.21 -13.32 15.79
C LYS A 437 23.05 -13.02 16.76
N VAL A 438 21.96 -12.44 16.26
CA VAL A 438 20.78 -12.12 17.07
C VAL A 438 19.98 -13.38 17.39
N MET A 439 19.84 -14.27 16.41
CA MET A 439 19.17 -15.56 16.60
C MET A 439 19.91 -16.44 17.62
N ASP A 440 21.24 -16.36 17.68
CA ASP A 440 22.07 -17.13 18.61
C ASP A 440 22.17 -16.57 20.03
N ASP A 441 21.82 -15.30 20.22
CA ASP A 441 21.87 -14.64 21.52
C ASP A 441 20.63 -14.95 22.36
N SER A 442 20.82 -15.79 23.38
CA SER A 442 19.73 -16.20 24.28
C SER A 442 19.20 -15.10 25.21
N THR A 443 19.84 -13.93 25.22
CA THR A 443 19.33 -12.75 25.93
C THR A 443 18.37 -11.92 25.08
N ILE A 444 18.33 -12.17 23.77
CA ILE A 444 17.45 -11.49 22.82
C ILE A 444 16.37 -12.45 22.33
N VAL A 445 16.76 -13.66 21.90
CA VAL A 445 15.85 -14.68 21.38
C VAL A 445 15.80 -15.88 22.32
N ASN A 446 14.61 -16.23 22.76
CA ASN A 446 14.38 -17.40 23.60
C ASN A 446 14.76 -18.68 22.85
N LYS A 447 15.60 -19.52 23.47
CA LYS A 447 16.07 -20.76 22.83
C LYS A 447 14.95 -21.71 22.44
N TRP A 448 13.87 -21.77 23.21
CA TRP A 448 12.72 -22.64 22.96
C TRP A 448 11.84 -22.16 21.79
N GLU A 449 11.99 -20.91 21.32
CA GLU A 449 11.28 -20.41 20.14
C GLU A 449 11.97 -20.84 18.83
N ARG A 450 13.20 -21.37 18.89
CA ARG A 450 13.98 -21.81 17.73
C ARG A 450 13.83 -23.31 17.49
N ASN A 451 12.73 -23.74 16.89
CA ASN A 451 12.47 -25.17 16.64
C ASN A 451 12.88 -25.62 15.23
N GLY A 452 13.57 -24.77 14.47
CA GLY A 452 14.07 -25.09 13.13
C GLY A 452 13.04 -24.89 12.02
N GLU A 453 11.97 -24.13 12.28
CA GLU A 453 11.01 -23.76 11.24
C GLU A 453 11.71 -22.97 10.11
N PRO A 454 11.38 -23.20 8.83
CA PRO A 454 12.11 -22.55 7.73
C PRO A 454 11.97 -21.03 7.74
N TYR A 455 10.80 -20.52 8.15
CA TYR A 455 10.49 -19.09 8.17
C TYR A 455 11.27 -18.27 9.21
N ILE A 456 12.07 -18.88 10.08
CA ILE A 456 12.92 -18.19 11.07
C ILE A 456 14.42 -18.30 10.75
N ASN A 457 14.80 -18.82 9.58
CA ASN A 457 16.20 -19.03 9.24
C ASN A 457 16.89 -17.77 8.71
N PHE A 458 17.55 -17.02 9.60
CA PHE A 458 18.32 -15.82 9.26
C PHE A 458 19.85 -16.04 9.40
N ASP A 459 20.31 -17.27 9.21
CA ASP A 459 21.72 -17.65 9.41
C ASP A 459 22.63 -17.24 8.25
N ASN A 460 22.05 -16.90 7.09
CA ASN A 460 22.81 -16.48 5.92
C ASN A 460 23.44 -15.09 6.12
N SER A 461 24.70 -14.92 5.72
CA SER A 461 25.45 -13.66 5.88
C SER A 461 24.82 -12.47 5.15
N LYS A 462 23.90 -12.69 4.20
CA LYS A 462 23.11 -11.60 3.58
C LYS A 462 22.30 -10.78 4.58
N TYR A 463 21.99 -11.34 5.74
CA TYR A 463 21.23 -10.68 6.80
C TYR A 463 22.08 -9.93 7.82
N GLU A 464 23.42 -9.96 7.75
CA GLU A 464 24.28 -9.32 8.75
C GLU A 464 24.00 -7.81 8.92
N ASN A 465 23.60 -7.16 7.82
CA ASN A 465 23.23 -5.74 7.80
C ASN A 465 21.75 -5.48 8.11
N ASN A 466 20.97 -6.52 8.41
CA ASN A 466 19.57 -6.36 8.78
C ASN A 466 19.47 -5.78 10.20
N GLN A 467 18.61 -4.78 10.35
CA GLN A 467 18.48 -3.98 11.55
C GLN A 467 17.03 -3.92 12.02
N GLY A 468 16.83 -3.59 13.28
CA GLY A 468 15.50 -3.35 13.84
C GLY A 468 14.85 -2.10 13.25
N THR A 469 13.54 -2.12 13.01
CA THR A 469 12.83 -0.97 12.43
C THR A 469 12.82 0.24 13.39
N ALA A 470 12.68 0.01 14.71
CA ALA A 470 12.47 1.09 15.68
C ALA A 470 13.69 2.01 15.84
N MET A 471 14.88 1.54 15.48
CA MET A 471 16.09 2.37 15.55
C MET A 471 16.06 3.56 14.58
N ARG A 472 15.16 3.55 13.59
CA ARG A 472 14.97 4.63 12.62
C ARG A 472 14.38 5.89 13.19
N GLY A 473 13.81 5.82 14.40
CA GLY A 473 13.22 6.94 15.10
C GLY A 473 13.60 7.02 16.57
N ARG A 474 13.79 5.87 17.23
CA ARG A 474 14.11 5.74 18.66
C ARG A 474 15.60 5.61 18.96
N GLY A 475 16.45 5.78 17.95
CA GLY A 475 17.91 5.79 18.10
C GLY A 475 18.52 4.39 18.20
N PHE A 476 19.81 4.30 17.89
CA PHE A 476 20.52 3.02 17.80
C PHE A 476 20.64 2.29 19.13
N GLY A 477 20.63 3.01 20.25
CA GLY A 477 20.73 2.42 21.58
C GLY A 477 19.62 1.43 21.91
N ILE A 478 18.47 1.48 21.20
CA ILE A 478 17.30 0.63 21.47
C ILE A 478 17.63 -0.87 21.43
N ARG A 479 18.56 -1.27 20.55
CA ARG A 479 18.99 -2.66 20.37
C ARG A 479 19.84 -3.22 21.52
N LEU A 480 20.33 -2.34 22.40
CA LEU A 480 21.21 -2.71 23.50
C LEU A 480 20.36 -3.07 24.71
N SER A 481 20.71 -4.15 25.43
CA SER A 481 19.99 -4.55 26.65
C SER A 481 19.91 -3.44 27.72
N LYS A 482 20.88 -2.52 27.73
CA LYS A 482 20.90 -1.33 28.61
C LYS A 482 19.80 -0.31 28.30
N SER A 483 19.10 -0.40 27.17
CA SER A 483 17.95 0.46 26.85
C SER A 483 16.79 0.20 27.82
N GLY A 484 16.71 -1.00 28.39
CA GLY A 484 15.54 -1.44 29.16
C GLY A 484 14.30 -1.70 28.29
N TYR A 485 14.40 -1.51 26.97
CA TYR A 485 13.33 -1.81 26.03
C TYR A 485 13.38 -3.31 25.68
N LEU A 486 12.90 -4.10 26.63
CA LEU A 486 12.87 -5.55 26.61
C LEU A 486 11.43 -6.01 26.86
N ILE A 487 11.11 -7.24 26.44
CA ILE A 487 9.85 -7.87 26.84
C ILE A 487 9.85 -7.97 28.38
N PRO A 488 8.85 -7.42 29.07
CA PRO A 488 8.79 -7.51 30.53
C PRO A 488 8.59 -8.95 30.99
N GLU A 489 8.90 -9.24 32.25
CA GLU A 489 8.57 -10.54 32.85
C GLU A 489 7.05 -10.66 33.00
N LEU A 490 6.44 -11.43 32.12
CA LEU A 490 5.00 -11.67 32.06
C LEU A 490 4.65 -13.10 32.48
N THR A 491 3.43 -13.30 32.96
CA THR A 491 3.03 -14.55 33.63
C THR A 491 2.81 -15.67 32.62
N THR A 492 2.20 -15.36 31.49
CA THR A 492 1.87 -16.34 30.46
C THR A 492 2.51 -15.99 29.13
N LEU A 493 2.67 -16.99 28.26
CA LEU A 493 3.09 -16.76 26.88
C LEU A 493 2.11 -15.84 26.14
N ASN A 494 0.82 -15.96 26.41
CA ASN A 494 -0.21 -15.13 25.77
C ASN A 494 -0.04 -13.65 26.14
N ASP A 495 0.28 -13.34 27.41
CA ASP A 495 0.56 -11.97 27.84
C ASP A 495 1.74 -11.38 27.06
N SER A 496 2.80 -12.17 26.86
CA SER A 496 3.96 -11.76 26.04
C SER A 496 3.60 -11.52 24.59
N ILE A 497 2.76 -12.38 24.00
CA ILE A 497 2.26 -12.23 22.63
C ILE A 497 1.46 -10.93 22.50
N GLU A 498 0.53 -10.67 23.42
CA GLU A 498 -0.29 -9.45 23.39
C GLU A 498 0.55 -8.19 23.59
N TRP A 499 1.53 -8.23 24.50
CA TRP A 499 2.45 -7.12 24.71
C TRP A 499 3.28 -6.82 23.45
N VAL A 500 3.92 -7.84 22.87
CA VAL A 500 4.71 -7.68 21.63
C VAL A 500 3.84 -7.22 20.47
N GLU A 501 2.59 -7.68 20.38
CA GLU A 501 1.68 -7.22 19.33
C GLU A 501 1.34 -5.73 19.44
N ASN A 502 1.18 -5.21 20.67
CA ASN A 502 0.98 -3.78 20.88
C ASN A 502 2.22 -2.98 20.45
N GLU A 503 3.43 -3.50 20.70
CA GLU A 503 4.68 -2.88 20.24
C GLU A 503 4.83 -2.94 18.71
N ILE A 504 4.41 -4.04 18.06
CA ILE A 504 4.34 -4.13 16.59
C ILE A 504 3.37 -3.08 16.04
N LEU A 505 2.19 -2.93 16.64
CA LEU A 505 1.20 -1.93 16.22
C LEU A 505 1.68 -0.49 16.42
N TYR A 506 2.41 -0.23 17.50
CA TYR A 506 3.07 1.05 17.73
C TYR A 506 4.11 1.32 16.64
N GLU A 507 4.95 0.34 16.35
CA GLU A 507 6.00 0.46 15.36
C GLU A 507 5.46 0.60 13.93
N MET A 508 4.36 -0.07 13.60
CA MET A 508 3.61 0.15 12.36
C MET A 508 3.11 1.59 12.27
N ALA A 509 2.52 2.13 13.34
CA ALA A 509 2.09 3.53 13.34
C ALA A 509 3.25 4.50 13.11
N ALA A 510 4.39 4.28 13.77
CA ALA A 510 5.55 5.17 13.65
C ALA A 510 6.21 5.08 12.26
N GLU A 511 6.39 3.87 11.72
CA GLU A 511 7.13 3.64 10.47
C GLU A 511 6.27 3.87 9.21
N THR A 512 4.97 3.56 9.25
CA THR A 512 4.07 3.58 8.08
C THR A 512 2.90 4.56 8.22
N CYS A 513 2.94 5.50 9.17
CA CYS A 513 1.90 6.54 9.32
C CYS A 513 1.55 7.22 7.99
N PHE A 514 0.25 7.45 7.76
CA PHE A 514 -0.27 8.18 6.60
C PHE A 514 -0.04 7.47 5.25
N GLU A 515 0.15 6.15 5.22
CA GLU A 515 0.42 5.41 3.97
C GLU A 515 -0.78 4.67 3.40
N GLY A 516 -1.93 4.67 4.08
CA GLY A 516 -3.13 3.94 3.67
C GLY A 516 -3.26 2.56 4.30
N ASN A 517 -2.43 2.22 5.29
CA ASN A 517 -2.40 0.88 5.88
C ASN A 517 -3.15 0.80 7.21
N ARG A 518 -3.23 1.92 7.96
CA ARG A 518 -3.51 1.87 9.40
C ARG A 518 -4.85 1.24 9.77
N PHE A 519 -5.93 1.63 9.09
CA PHE A 519 -7.25 1.05 9.35
C PHE A 519 -7.25 -0.46 9.13
N PHE A 520 -6.61 -0.93 8.06
CA PHE A 520 -6.54 -2.36 7.72
C PHE A 520 -5.65 -3.14 8.69
N ASP A 521 -4.56 -2.54 9.17
CA ASP A 521 -3.73 -3.15 10.22
C ASP A 521 -4.51 -3.28 11.54
N LEU A 522 -5.26 -2.24 11.95
CA LEU A 522 -6.12 -2.31 13.14
C LEU A 522 -7.25 -3.34 12.99
N LEU A 523 -7.88 -3.40 11.81
CA LEU A 523 -8.91 -4.36 11.48
C LEU A 523 -8.39 -5.79 11.65
N ARG A 524 -7.24 -6.08 11.03
CA ARG A 524 -6.58 -7.40 11.05
C ARG A 524 -6.14 -7.79 12.46
N VAL A 525 -5.37 -6.93 13.14
CA VAL A 525 -4.87 -7.25 14.48
C VAL A 525 -6.01 -7.39 15.49
N SER A 526 -7.05 -6.55 15.38
CA SER A 526 -8.21 -6.71 16.24
C SER A 526 -8.96 -8.01 15.96
N HIS A 527 -9.01 -8.50 14.72
CA HIS A 527 -9.64 -9.78 14.37
C HIS A 527 -8.92 -10.98 15.01
N HIS A 528 -7.60 -10.90 15.14
CA HIS A 528 -6.78 -11.96 15.73
C HIS A 528 -6.97 -12.12 17.25
N ARG A 529 -7.45 -11.09 17.95
CA ARG A 529 -7.54 -11.11 19.43
C ARG A 529 -8.82 -11.77 19.93
N ALA A 530 -8.72 -12.40 21.09
CA ALA A 530 -9.85 -13.00 21.78
C ALA A 530 -10.90 -11.96 22.23
N ASP A 531 -10.49 -10.70 22.42
CA ASP A 531 -11.34 -9.59 22.84
C ASP A 531 -11.91 -8.77 21.67
N HIS A 532 -11.84 -9.27 20.42
CA HIS A 532 -12.43 -8.61 19.26
C HIS A 532 -13.88 -8.18 19.53
N PRO A 533 -14.27 -6.90 19.29
CA PRO A 533 -13.54 -5.84 18.58
C PRO A 533 -12.81 -4.80 19.47
N ALA A 534 -12.52 -5.09 20.74
CA ALA A 534 -12.12 -4.10 21.74
C ALA A 534 -10.91 -3.25 21.33
N LEU A 535 -9.84 -3.85 20.78
CA LEU A 535 -8.66 -3.13 20.35
C LEU A 535 -8.96 -2.06 19.28
N PHE A 536 -9.69 -2.43 18.23
CA PHE A 536 -10.06 -1.49 17.17
C PHE A 536 -10.84 -0.30 17.74
N VAL A 537 -11.82 -0.61 18.60
CA VAL A 537 -12.67 0.39 19.26
C VAL A 537 -11.85 1.32 20.13
N GLU A 538 -10.95 0.77 20.95
CA GLU A 538 -10.06 1.54 21.84
C GLU A 538 -9.19 2.51 21.04
N LYS A 539 -8.54 2.06 19.96
CA LYS A 539 -7.64 2.89 19.17
C LYS A 539 -8.39 3.97 18.39
N VAL A 540 -9.41 3.58 17.64
CA VAL A 540 -10.10 4.50 16.72
C VAL A 540 -10.99 5.50 17.45
N SER A 541 -11.54 5.16 18.62
CA SER A 541 -12.39 6.09 19.39
C SER A 541 -11.63 7.29 19.97
N GLN A 542 -10.33 7.17 20.23
CA GLN A 542 -9.51 8.21 20.89
C GLN A 542 -9.34 9.49 20.07
N ARG A 543 -9.55 9.44 18.75
CA ARG A 543 -9.43 10.63 17.89
C ARG A 543 -10.69 11.48 17.85
N PHE A 544 -11.82 10.99 18.36
CA PHE A 544 -13.09 11.72 18.36
C PHE A 544 -13.21 12.59 19.61
N ASP A 545 -13.90 13.73 19.49
CA ASP A 545 -14.16 14.63 20.62
C ASP A 545 -14.94 13.96 21.76
N ASN A 546 -15.80 12.98 21.41
CA ASN A 546 -16.49 12.12 22.38
C ASN A 546 -16.13 10.64 22.14
N PRO A 547 -15.02 10.16 22.75
CA PRO A 547 -14.57 8.78 22.58
C PRO A 547 -15.60 7.74 23.05
N ALA A 548 -16.39 8.02 24.09
CA ALA A 548 -17.37 7.08 24.61
C ALA A 548 -18.52 6.83 23.62
N ALA A 549 -19.03 7.89 22.97
CA ALA A 549 -20.06 7.75 21.94
C ALA A 549 -19.51 7.05 20.69
N ALA A 550 -18.29 7.39 20.27
CA ALA A 550 -17.63 6.72 19.16
C ALA A 550 -17.41 5.23 19.46
N ALA A 551 -16.97 4.90 20.68
CA ALA A 551 -16.75 3.53 21.11
C ALA A 551 -18.04 2.71 21.06
N ALA A 552 -19.15 3.22 21.63
CA ALA A 552 -20.45 2.55 21.59
C ALA A 552 -20.94 2.25 20.17
N ARG A 553 -20.70 3.16 19.21
CA ARG A 553 -21.03 2.95 17.80
C ARG A 553 -20.11 1.91 17.15
N LEU A 554 -18.81 2.01 17.39
CA LEU A 554 -17.80 1.16 16.75
C LEU A 554 -17.73 -0.24 17.38
N SER A 555 -18.35 -0.48 18.54
CA SER A 555 -18.48 -1.83 19.12
C SER A 555 -19.26 -2.81 18.25
N ASN A 556 -20.04 -2.34 17.26
CA ASN A 556 -20.61 -3.19 16.22
C ASN A 556 -19.71 -3.17 14.97
N PRO A 557 -19.02 -4.28 14.62
CA PRO A 557 -18.16 -4.37 13.44
C PRO A 557 -18.88 -4.08 12.11
N ASP A 558 -20.19 -4.29 12.05
CA ASP A 558 -20.97 -3.95 10.85
C ASP A 558 -20.90 -2.47 10.49
N ASN A 559 -20.58 -1.60 11.46
CA ASN A 559 -20.46 -0.16 11.25
C ASN A 559 -19.10 0.25 10.66
N TRP A 560 -18.15 -0.67 10.52
CA TRP A 560 -16.82 -0.37 9.97
C TRP A 560 -16.80 -0.37 8.45
N TRP A 561 -17.75 -1.08 7.86
CA TRP A 561 -17.88 -1.27 6.42
C TRP A 561 -18.70 -0.15 5.79
N ILE A 562 -18.34 0.21 4.57
CA ILE A 562 -19.09 1.17 3.77
C ILE A 562 -20.29 0.45 3.15
N LYS A 563 -21.47 0.66 3.75
CA LYS A 563 -22.74 0.09 3.27
C LYS A 563 -23.24 0.80 2.01
N LYS A 564 -24.09 0.11 1.25
CA LYS A 564 -24.78 0.64 0.06
C LYS A 564 -25.83 1.67 0.43
#